data_AF-A0A645HW01-F1
#
_entry.id   AF-A0A645HW01-F1
#
_cell.length_a   1.000
_cell.length_b   1.000
_cell.length_c   1.000
_cell.angle_alpha   90.00
_cell.angle_beta   90.00
_cell.angle_gamma   90.00
#
_symmetry.space_group_name_H-M   'P 1'
#
loop_
_entity.id
_entity.type
_entity.pdbx_description
1 polymer ?
#
loop_
_entity_poly.entity_id
_entity_poly.type
_entity_poly.pdbx_seq_one_letter_code
_entity_poly.pdbx_strand_id
1 'polypeptide(L)' 'MTATPRTIGPERLAVEAVEMMERLRINALLVCDEDGKLQGALNMHDLFTAKVI' A
#
# COMPACT_ATOMS: atom_id res chain seq x y z
N MET A 1 14.05 11.16 -2.25
CA MET A 1 13.29 10.56 -3.37
C MET A 1 13.75 9.12 -3.52
N THR A 2 12.85 8.14 -3.34
CA THR A 2 13.19 6.71 -3.43
C THR A 2 12.99 6.27 -4.87
N ALA A 3 14.03 5.74 -5.51
CA ALA A 3 14.03 5.40 -6.94
C ALA A 3 13.08 4.26 -7.32
N THR A 4 12.52 3.53 -6.35
CA THR A 4 11.64 2.38 -6.61
C THR A 4 10.54 2.33 -5.54
N PRO A 5 9.45 3.09 -5.71
CA PRO A 5 8.31 3.01 -4.79
C PRO A 5 7.70 1.61 -4.83
N ARG A 6 7.27 1.10 -3.67
CA ARG A 6 6.59 -0.19 -3.57
C ARG A 6 5.11 -0.01 -3.90
N THR A 7 4.61 -0.88 -4.76
CA THR A 7 3.24 -0.84 -5.26
C THR A 7 2.47 -2.10 -4.84
N ILE A 8 1.15 -1.97 -4.74
CA ILE A 8 0.20 -3.06 -4.51
C ILE A 8 -0.99 -2.89 -5.45
N GLY A 9 -1.63 -4.00 -5.84
CA GLY A 9 -2.83 -3.98 -6.67
C GLY A 9 -4.06 -3.44 -5.94
N PRO A 10 -5.02 -2.78 -6.62
CA PRO A 10 -6.25 -2.26 -6.00
C PRO A 10 -7.17 -3.35 -5.48
N GLU A 11 -7.09 -4.55 -6.05
CA GLU A 11 -7.90 -5.73 -5.70
C GLU A 11 -7.40 -6.42 -4.40
N ARG A 12 -6.23 -6.03 -3.89
CA ARG A 12 -5.59 -6.66 -2.73
C ARG A 12 -6.24 -6.17 -1.44
N LEU A 13 -6.30 -7.05 -0.44
CA LEU A 13 -6.87 -6.69 0.85
C LEU A 13 -5.94 -5.73 1.59
N ALA A 14 -6.53 -4.81 2.35
CA ALA A 14 -5.78 -3.90 3.21
C ALA A 14 -4.86 -4.62 4.21
N VAL A 15 -5.26 -5.81 4.69
CA VAL A 15 -4.41 -6.63 5.57
C VAL A 15 -3.11 -7.06 4.88
N GLU A 16 -3.15 -7.38 3.59
CA GLU A 16 -1.95 -7.72 2.81
C GLU A 16 -1.04 -6.50 2.61
N ALA A 17 -1.65 -5.30 2.46
CA ALA A 17 -0.92 -4.05 2.41
C ALA A 17 -0.18 -3.77 3.73
N VAL A 18 -0.84 -3.96 4.88
CA VAL A 18 -0.22 -3.81 6.21
C VAL A 18 0.90 -4.82 6.41
N GLU A 19 0.68 -6.10 6.10
CA GLU A 19 1.70 -7.14 6.24
C GLU A 19 2.94 -6.83 5.38
N MET A 20 2.72 -6.36 4.14
CA MET A 20 3.82 -5.92 3.28
C MET A 20 4.56 -4.71 3.86
N MET A 21 3.83 -3.72 4.39
CA MET A 21 4.40 -2.55 5.05
C MET A 21 5.28 -2.93 6.25
N GLU A 22 4.81 -3.83 7.12
CA GLU A 22 5.56 -4.32 8.28
C GLU A 22 6.81 -5.10 7.84
N ARG A 23 6.65 -6.04 6.91
CA ARG A 23 7.74 -6.89 6.41
C ARG A 23 8.85 -6.08 5.74
N LEU A 24 8.48 -5.05 4.99
CA LEU A 24 9.42 -4.19 4.26
C LEU A 24 9.85 -2.96 5.07
N ARG A 25 9.31 -2.75 6.28
CA ARG A 25 9.53 -1.57 7.13
C ARG A 25 9.28 -0.25 6.40
N ILE A 26 8.19 -0.20 5.64
CA ILE A 26 7.72 0.99 4.93
C ILE A 26 6.35 1.40 5.46
N ASN A 27 6.04 2.70 5.44
CA ASN A 27 4.77 3.21 5.95
C ASN A 27 3.75 3.54 4.86
N ALA A 28 4.15 3.43 3.59
CA ALA A 28 3.31 3.78 2.46
C ALA A 28 3.50 2.82 1.29
N LEU A 29 2.40 2.55 0.60
CA LEU A 29 2.33 1.77 -0.64
C LEU A 29 1.55 2.58 -1.67
N LEU A 30 1.99 2.51 -2.92
CA LEU A 30 1.23 3.03 -4.05
C LEU A 30 0.27 1.95 -4.54
N VAL A 31 -0.95 2.32 -4.89
CA VAL A 31 -1.91 1.39 -5.47
C VAL A 31 -1.85 1.56 -6.99
N CYS A 32 -1.40 0.54 -7.70
CA CYS A 32 -1.34 0.55 -9.16
C CYS A 32 -2.12 -0.62 -9.74
N ASP A 33 -2.79 -0.40 -10.87
CA ASP A 33 -3.42 -1.48 -11.63
C ASP A 33 -2.40 -2.34 -12.41
N GLU A 34 -2.90 -3.34 -13.15
CA GLU A 34 -2.07 -4.27 -13.93
C GLU A 34 -1.33 -3.59 -15.08
N ASP A 35 -1.84 -2.48 -15.60
CA ASP A 35 -1.18 -1.64 -16.60
C ASP A 35 -0.13 -0.69 -15.99
N GLY A 36 0.06 -0.75 -14.66
CA GLY A 36 1.00 0.09 -13.92
C GLY A 36 0.50 1.52 -13.71
N LYS A 37 -0.77 1.82 -13.98
CA LYS A 37 -1.33 3.14 -13.70
C LYS A 37 -1.62 3.29 -12.21
N LEU A 38 -1.21 4.43 -11.66
CA LEU A 38 -1.47 4.79 -10.27
C LEU A 38 -2.95 5.08 -10.07
N GLN A 39 -3.61 4.28 -9.24
CA GLN A 39 -5.01 4.44 -8.83
C GLN A 39 -5.13 5.15 -7.47
N GLY A 40 -4.12 5.04 -6.60
CA GLY A 40 -4.14 5.67 -5.29
C GLY A 40 -2.89 5.38 -4.45
N ALA A 41 -2.99 5.65 -3.15
CA ALA A 41 -1.94 5.35 -2.19
C ALA A 41 -2.54 4.91 -0.86
N LEU A 42 -1.84 4.02 -0.16
CA LEU A 42 -2.17 3.55 1.18
C LEU A 42 -1.06 3.96 2.12
N ASN A 43 -1.41 4.52 3.27
CA ASN A 43 -0.51 4.78 4.38
C ASN A 43 -0.93 3.92 5.58
N MET A 44 0.05 3.44 6.34
CA MET A 44 -0.18 2.64 7.54
C MET A 44 -1.14 3.34 8.52
N HIS A 45 -0.95 4.65 8.73
CA HIS A 45 -1.78 5.45 9.63
C HIS A 45 -3.26 5.50 9.21
N ASP A 46 -3.51 5.59 7.90
CA ASP A 46 -4.86 5.66 7.34
C ASP A 46 -5.57 4.32 7.52
N LEU A 47 -4.84 3.21 7.33
CA LEU A 47 -5.36 1.85 7.50
C LEU A 47 -5.79 1.58 8.95
N PHE A 48 -4.99 2.05 9.93
CA PHE A 48 -5.38 2.00 11.34
C PHE A 48 -6.58 2.90 11.65
N THR A 49 -6.60 4.11 11.11
CA THR A 49 -7.67 5.09 11.37
C THR A 49 -9.01 4.65 10.77
N ALA A 50 -8.98 4.02 9.60
CA ALA A 50 -10.16 3.53 8.92
C ALA A 50 -10.75 2.24 9.54
N LYS A 51 -10.19 1.74 10.66
CA LYS A 51 -10.62 0.48 11.33
C LYS A 51 -10.71 -0.71 10.38
N VAL A 52 -9.81 -0.75 9.39
CA VAL A 52 -9.74 -1.86 8.42
C VAL A 52 -9.12 -3.11 9.07
N ILE A 53 -8.64 -2.96 10.31
CA ILE A 53 -8.07 -3.96 11.22
C ILE A 53 -8.68 -3.79 12.61
#